data_AF-A0A2D5VJQ9-F1
#
_entry.id   AF-A0A2D5VJQ9-F1
#
_cell.length_a   1.000
_cell.length_b   1.000
_cell.length_c   1.000
_cell.angle_alpha   90.00
_cell.angle_beta   90.00
_cell.angle_gamma   90.00
#
_symmetry.space_group_name_H-M   'P 1'
#
loop_
_entity.id
_entity.type
_entity.pdbx_description
1 polymer ?
#
loop_
_entity_poly.entity_id
_entity_poly.type
_entity_poly.pdbx_seq_one_letter_code
_entity_poly.pdbx_strand_id
1 'polypeptide(L)'
;MEKMPHLMTQWQGLHSEVASLDRAAMLPKIIAAATLLLPIFRPHEALSVALFLFFLLICEVLIRTYQSRSMERLVAIEESGQNKHFEPVYLHYQQQARSLSAMVNEYIANMIKPTVMPYYAAIGCGHIAVLSLQSI
;
A
#
# COMPACT_ATOMS: atom_id res chain seq x y z
N MET A 1 -17.26 -13.90 -33.40
CA MET A 1 -17.51 -14.13 -31.95
C MET A 1 -16.27 -14.72 -31.27
N GLU A 2 -15.08 -14.13 -31.48
CA GLU A 2 -13.78 -14.73 -31.07
C GLU A 2 -12.97 -13.85 -30.09
N LYS A 3 -13.51 -12.69 -29.66
CA LYS A 3 -12.81 -11.79 -28.73
C LYS A 3 -12.95 -12.18 -27.24
N MET A 4 -13.86 -13.09 -26.91
CA MET A 4 -14.34 -13.32 -25.55
C MET A 4 -13.39 -14.11 -24.64
N PRO A 5 -12.83 -15.27 -25.04
CA PRO A 5 -11.88 -16.00 -24.18
C PRO A 5 -10.59 -15.21 -23.95
N HIS A 6 -10.24 -14.34 -24.90
CA HIS A 6 -9.10 -13.45 -24.81
C HIS A 6 -9.28 -12.38 -23.72
N LEU A 7 -10.47 -11.77 -23.58
CA LEU A 7 -10.73 -10.77 -22.55
C LEU A 7 -10.72 -11.36 -21.13
N MET A 8 -11.25 -12.56 -20.93
CA MET A 8 -11.19 -13.24 -19.63
C MET A 8 -9.75 -13.59 -19.23
N THR A 9 -8.96 -14.11 -20.17
CA THR A 9 -7.55 -14.43 -19.95
C THR A 9 -6.74 -13.16 -19.62
N GLN A 10 -7.01 -12.06 -20.32
CA GLN A 10 -6.40 -10.77 -20.04
C GLN A 10 -6.78 -10.26 -18.65
N TRP A 11 -8.07 -10.30 -18.28
CA TRP A 11 -8.54 -9.89 -16.96
C TRP A 11 -7.84 -10.70 -15.85
N GLN A 12 -7.77 -12.02 -15.99
CA GLN A 12 -7.09 -12.89 -15.01
C GLN A 12 -5.60 -12.57 -14.89
N GLY A 13 -4.91 -12.36 -16.01
CA GLY A 13 -3.50 -11.96 -16.04
C GLY A 13 -3.28 -10.64 -15.31
N LEU A 14 -4.03 -9.60 -15.67
CA LEU A 14 -3.96 -8.27 -15.04
C LEU A 14 -4.34 -8.31 -13.55
N HIS A 15 -5.35 -9.08 -13.16
CA HIS A 15 -5.75 -9.24 -11.76
C HIS A 15 -4.60 -9.85 -10.93
N SER A 16 -3.95 -10.90 -11.47
CA SER A 16 -2.80 -11.54 -10.81
C SER A 16 -1.61 -10.59 -10.67
N GLU A 17 -1.38 -9.74 -11.68
CA GLU A 17 -0.32 -8.73 -11.68
C GLU A 17 -0.59 -7.66 -10.61
N VAL A 18 -1.82 -7.12 -10.55
CA VAL A 18 -2.24 -6.17 -9.52
C VAL A 18 -2.06 -6.75 -8.12
N ALA A 19 -2.46 -8.01 -7.89
CA ALA A 19 -2.27 -8.69 -6.61
C ALA A 19 -0.77 -8.87 -6.26
N SER A 20 0.09 -9.11 -7.26
CA SER A 20 1.54 -9.19 -7.06
C SER A 20 2.16 -7.84 -6.70
N LEU A 21 1.71 -6.76 -7.34
CA LEU A 21 2.15 -5.39 -7.07
C LEU A 21 1.73 -4.94 -5.67
N ASP A 22 0.55 -5.35 -5.21
CA ASP A 22 0.09 -5.03 -3.85
C ASP A 22 0.99 -5.68 -2.78
N ARG A 23 1.38 -6.94 -2.98
CA ARG A 23 2.38 -7.61 -2.13
C ARG A 23 3.76 -6.94 -2.23
N ALA A 24 4.20 -6.58 -3.44
CA ALA A 24 5.47 -5.91 -3.64
C ALA A 24 5.52 -4.54 -2.93
N ALA A 25 4.40 -3.80 -2.90
CA ALA A 25 4.29 -2.52 -2.21
C ALA A 25 4.37 -2.63 -0.67
N MET A 26 4.21 -3.82 -0.08
CA MET A 26 4.45 -4.02 1.35
C MET A 26 5.94 -4.06 1.71
N LEU A 27 6.81 -4.50 0.80
CA LEU A 27 8.24 -4.68 1.08
C LEU A 27 8.94 -3.36 1.47
N PRO A 28 8.77 -2.24 0.73
CA PRO A 28 9.36 -0.97 1.14
C PRO A 28 8.90 -0.52 2.54
N LYS A 29 7.65 -0.80 2.93
CA LYS A 29 7.11 -0.43 4.25
C LYS A 29 7.75 -1.21 5.38
N ILE A 30 7.91 -2.52 5.20
CA ILE A 30 8.54 -3.39 6.21
C ILE A 30 9.99 -2.98 6.41
N ILE A 31 10.72 -2.73 5.31
CA ILE A 31 12.11 -2.26 5.36
C ILE A 31 12.18 -0.88 6.00
N ALA A 32 11.28 0.04 5.66
CA ALA A 32 11.23 1.37 6.24
C ALA A 32 10.99 1.32 7.76
N ALA A 33 10.03 0.49 8.22
CA ALA A 33 9.74 0.31 9.64
C ALA A 33 10.95 -0.23 10.42
N ALA A 34 11.68 -1.20 9.87
CA ALA A 34 12.91 -1.70 10.47
C ALA A 34 14.03 -0.62 10.49
N THR A 35 14.18 0.13 9.41
CA THR A 35 15.21 1.18 9.27
C THR A 35 14.97 2.35 10.23
N LEU A 36 13.71 2.68 10.52
CA LEU A 36 13.34 3.76 11.44
C LEU A 36 13.89 3.57 12.86
N LEU A 37 14.21 2.33 13.26
CA LEU A 37 14.77 2.02 14.58
C LEU A 37 16.27 2.31 14.68
N LEU A 38 16.99 2.44 13.56
CA LEU A 38 18.45 2.60 13.56
C LEU A 38 18.95 3.89 14.22
N PRO A 39 18.34 5.07 14.01
CA PRO A 39 18.78 6.31 14.64
C PRO A 39 18.71 6.30 16.16
N ILE A 40 17.88 5.43 16.76
CA ILE A 40 17.79 5.26 18.22
C ILE A 40 19.14 4.83 18.80
N PHE A 41 19.84 3.93 18.11
CA PHE A 41 21.13 3.40 18.55
C PHE A 41 22.32 4.15 17.92
N ARG A 42 22.11 4.81 16.78
CA ARG A 42 23.16 5.53 16.03
C ARG A 42 22.64 6.88 15.51
N PRO A 43 22.54 7.91 16.36
CA PRO A 43 21.94 9.19 15.99
C PRO A 43 22.72 9.94 14.90
N HIS A 44 24.03 9.71 14.77
CA HIS A 44 24.86 10.33 13.73
C HIS A 44 24.48 9.88 12.30
N GLU A 45 23.82 8.73 12.15
CA GLU A 45 23.37 8.20 10.86
C GLU A 45 21.97 8.70 10.45
N ALA A 46 21.37 9.63 11.20
CA ALA A 46 20.00 10.08 10.97
C ALA A 46 19.77 10.61 9.54
N LEU A 47 20.74 11.33 8.97
CA LEU A 47 20.64 11.84 7.58
C LEU A 47 20.67 10.70 6.55
N SER A 48 21.59 9.74 6.71
CA SER A 48 21.69 8.55 5.86
C SER A 48 20.38 7.74 5.89
N VAL A 49 19.83 7.55 7.09
CA VAL A 49 18.54 6.87 7.30
C VAL A 49 17.39 7.64 6.63
N ALA A 50 17.34 8.97 6.77
CA ALA A 50 16.30 9.79 6.14
C ALA A 50 16.33 9.68 4.60
N LEU A 51 17.53 9.74 3.99
CA LEU A 51 17.68 9.58 2.54
C LEU A 51 17.26 8.18 2.07
N PHE A 52 17.60 7.14 2.83
CA PHE A 52 17.19 5.77 2.51
C PHE A 52 15.67 5.57 2.62
N LEU A 53 15.04 6.12 3.66
CA LEU A 53 13.58 6.11 3.81
C LEU A 53 12.89 6.86 2.67
N PHE A 54 13.45 7.98 2.23
CA PHE A 54 12.95 8.72 1.07
C PHE A 54 13.06 7.90 -0.23
N PHE A 55 14.16 7.17 -0.42
CA PHE A 55 14.31 6.25 -1.55
C PHE A 55 13.24 5.13 -1.53
N LEU A 56 12.99 4.52 -0.37
CA LEU A 56 11.94 3.51 -0.22
C LEU A 56 10.54 4.06 -0.50
N LEU A 57 10.27 5.31 -0.12
CA LEU A 57 9.03 6.01 -0.46
C LEU A 57 8.86 6.14 -1.98
N ILE A 58 9.91 6.54 -2.70
CA ILE A 58 9.88 6.61 -4.18
C ILE A 58 9.58 5.24 -4.78
N CYS A 59 10.20 4.18 -4.28
CA CYS A 59 9.93 2.82 -4.74
C CYS A 59 8.46 2.43 -4.53
N GLU A 60 7.88 2.73 -3.37
CA GLU A 60 6.45 2.47 -3.12
C GLU A 60 5.57 3.24 -4.11
N VAL A 61 5.81 4.55 -4.28
CA VAL A 61 5.04 5.39 -5.20
C VAL A 61 5.10 4.87 -6.62
N LEU A 62 6.27 4.39 -7.07
CA LEU A 62 6.43 3.81 -8.39
C LEU A 62 5.59 2.53 -8.55
N ILE A 63 5.65 1.60 -7.58
CA ILE A 63 4.86 0.36 -7.58
C ILE A 63 3.36 0.68 -7.62
N ARG A 64 2.89 1.61 -6.77
CA ARG A 64 1.49 2.03 -6.71
C ARG A 64 1.03 2.71 -8.01
N THR A 65 1.92 3.44 -8.69
CA THR A 65 1.62 4.05 -9.99
C THR A 65 1.41 3.00 -11.07
N TYR A 66 2.26 1.96 -11.12
CA TYR A 66 2.05 0.83 -12.03
C TYR A 66 0.76 0.09 -11.70
N GLN A 67 0.48 -0.16 -10.42
CA GLN A 67 -0.76 -0.80 -9.96
C GLN A 67 -2.00 -0.01 -10.43
N SER A 68 -2.01 1.31 -10.27
CA SER A 68 -3.11 2.18 -10.70
C SER A 68 -3.39 2.05 -12.20
N ARG A 69 -2.34 2.06 -13.04
CA ARG A 69 -2.47 1.91 -14.50
C ARG A 69 -3.04 0.54 -14.88
N SER A 70 -2.64 -0.52 -14.19
CA SER A 70 -3.18 -1.86 -14.41
C SER A 70 -4.64 -1.97 -13.98
N MET A 71 -5.02 -1.31 -12.88
CA MET A 71 -6.42 -1.22 -12.43
C MET A 71 -7.30 -0.44 -13.41
N GLU A 72 -6.82 0.66 -13.99
CA GLU A 72 -7.55 1.40 -15.04
C GLU A 72 -7.83 0.52 -16.27
N ARG A 73 -6.87 -0.32 -16.67
CA ARG A 73 -7.06 -1.29 -17.76
C ARG A 73 -8.08 -2.36 -17.41
N LEU A 74 -8.09 -2.83 -16.17
CA LEU A 74 -9.10 -3.79 -15.69
C LEU A 74 -10.51 -3.19 -15.73
N VAL A 75 -10.66 -1.93 -15.30
CA VAL A 75 -11.94 -1.20 -15.42
C VAL A 75 -12.38 -1.12 -16.88
N ALA A 76 -11.48 -0.75 -17.81
CA ALA A 76 -11.82 -0.69 -19.23
C ALA A 76 -12.24 -2.05 -19.81
N ILE A 77 -11.64 -3.16 -19.35
CA ILE A 77 -12.06 -4.52 -19.73
C ILE A 77 -13.45 -4.82 -19.17
N GLU A 78 -13.71 -4.51 -17.89
CA GLU A 78 -15.02 -4.72 -17.25
C GLU A 78 -16.13 -3.88 -17.91
N GLU A 79 -15.85 -2.63 -18.28
CA GLU A 79 -16.76 -1.76 -19.04
C GLU A 79 -17.08 -2.35 -20.42
N SER A 80 -16.07 -2.87 -21.12
CA SER A 80 -16.27 -3.53 -22.42
C SER A 80 -17.06 -4.85 -22.33
N GLY A 81 -17.09 -5.44 -21.14
CA GLY A 81 -17.70 -6.74 -20.83
C GLY A 81 -19.07 -6.67 -20.13
N GLN A 82 -19.68 -5.48 -19.98
CA GLN A 82 -20.93 -5.24 -19.22
C GLN A 82 -22.13 -6.13 -19.59
N ASN A 83 -22.07 -6.92 -20.66
CA ASN A 83 -23.12 -7.84 -21.08
C ASN A 83 -22.93 -9.28 -20.56
N LYS A 84 -22.93 -9.50 -19.23
CA LYS A 84 -23.21 -10.78 -18.52
C LYS A 84 -22.05 -11.66 -17.99
N HIS A 85 -20.77 -11.31 -18.14
CA HIS A 85 -19.69 -12.30 -17.89
C HIS A 85 -18.61 -11.90 -16.86
N PHE A 86 -18.56 -10.64 -16.42
CA PHE A 86 -17.64 -10.20 -15.38
C PHE A 86 -18.43 -9.67 -14.19
N GLU A 87 -18.07 -10.09 -12.98
CA GLU A 87 -18.42 -9.34 -11.80
C GLU A 87 -17.55 -8.07 -11.81
N PRO A 88 -18.13 -6.87 -11.83
CA PRO A 88 -17.38 -5.63 -12.06
C PRO A 88 -16.68 -5.15 -10.79
N VAL A 89 -15.71 -5.94 -10.31
CA VAL A 89 -15.00 -5.76 -9.04
C VAL A 89 -14.20 -4.46 -9.04
N TYR A 90 -13.44 -4.20 -10.11
CA TYR A 90 -12.57 -3.03 -10.20
C TYR A 90 -13.36 -1.75 -10.47
N LEU A 91 -14.46 -1.86 -11.22
CA LEU A 91 -15.38 -0.77 -11.48
C LEU A 91 -16.06 -0.27 -10.20
N HIS A 92 -16.53 -1.18 -9.34
CA HIS A 92 -17.04 -0.84 -8.01
C HIS A 92 -15.95 -0.25 -7.13
N TYR A 93 -14.75 -0.86 -7.13
CA TYR A 93 -13.62 -0.38 -6.35
C TYR A 93 -13.23 1.05 -6.72
N GLN A 94 -13.20 1.40 -8.02
CA GLN A 94 -12.90 2.76 -8.47
C GLN A 94 -13.97 3.77 -8.07
N GLN A 95 -15.25 3.37 -8.10
CA GLN A 95 -16.36 4.21 -7.66
C GLN A 95 -16.30 4.48 -6.15
N GLN A 96 -15.93 3.47 -5.34
CA GLN A 96 -15.78 3.58 -3.90
C GLN A 96 -14.50 4.35 -3.49
N ALA A 97 -13.39 4.16 -4.20
CA ALA A 97 -12.10 4.80 -3.95
C ALA A 97 -12.07 6.31 -4.24
N ARG A 98 -13.05 6.87 -4.97
CA ARG A 98 -13.16 8.33 -5.19
C ARG A 98 -13.43 9.14 -3.93
N SER A 99 -13.86 8.49 -2.85
CA SER A 99 -14.06 9.16 -1.57
C SER A 99 -12.77 9.10 -0.74
N LEU A 100 -11.96 10.16 -0.80
CA LEU A 100 -10.76 10.32 0.03
C LEU A 100 -11.10 10.18 1.53
N SER A 101 -12.30 10.62 1.93
CA SER A 101 -12.82 10.46 3.29
C SER A 101 -13.15 9.00 3.65
N ALA A 102 -13.62 8.18 2.70
CA ALA A 102 -13.84 6.75 2.94
C ALA A 102 -12.52 6.02 3.17
N MET A 103 -11.48 6.29 2.35
CA MET A 103 -10.15 5.71 2.55
C MET A 103 -9.52 6.11 3.89
N VAL A 104 -9.60 7.38 4.27
CA VAL A 104 -9.08 7.86 5.56
C VAL A 104 -9.81 7.17 6.72
N ASN A 105 -11.14 7.05 6.65
CA ASN A 105 -11.91 6.34 7.67
C ASN A 105 -11.56 4.85 7.75
N GLU A 106 -11.40 4.16 6.61
CA GLU A 106 -10.97 2.76 6.59
C GLU A 106 -9.58 2.59 7.18
N TYR A 107 -8.67 3.52 6.89
CA TYR A 107 -7.32 3.50 7.44
C TYR A 107 -7.33 3.71 8.97
N ILE A 108 -8.06 4.73 9.46
CA ILE A 108 -8.21 4.99 10.90
C ILE A 108 -8.85 3.77 11.60
N ALA A 109 -9.92 3.21 11.03
CA ALA A 109 -10.57 2.03 11.57
C ALA A 109 -9.62 0.82 11.64
N ASN A 110 -8.74 0.67 10.63
CA ASN A 110 -7.73 -0.38 10.61
C ASN A 110 -6.59 -0.14 11.62
N MET A 111 -6.20 1.11 11.88
CA MET A 111 -5.19 1.44 12.89
C MET A 111 -5.66 1.17 14.32
N ILE A 112 -6.97 1.31 14.58
CA ILE A 112 -7.58 1.10 15.91
C ILE A 112 -7.90 -0.38 16.15
N LYS A 113 -7.66 -1.26 15.17
CA LYS A 113 -7.86 -2.70 15.37
C LYS A 113 -7.04 -3.18 16.58
N PRO A 114 -7.64 -3.97 17.50
CA PRO A 114 -6.96 -4.45 18.70
C PRO A 114 -5.68 -5.24 18.41
N THR A 115 -5.57 -5.80 17.21
CA THR A 115 -4.40 -6.55 16.73
C THR A 115 -3.21 -5.65 16.36
N VAL A 116 -3.44 -4.37 16.04
CA VAL A 116 -2.40 -3.43 15.56
C VAL A 116 -2.05 -2.40 16.64
N MET A 117 -3.03 -2.01 17.46
CA MET A 117 -2.90 -1.04 18.55
C MET A 117 -1.68 -1.25 19.48
N PRO A 118 -1.31 -2.48 19.90
CA PRO A 118 -0.15 -2.71 20.77
C PRO A 118 1.18 -2.29 20.15
N TYR A 119 1.33 -2.39 18.83
CA TYR A 119 2.56 -2.03 18.14
C TYR A 119 2.77 -0.51 18.11
N TYR A 120 1.72 0.27 17.88
CA TYR A 120 1.80 1.73 17.93
C TYR A 120 2.04 2.25 19.36
N ALA A 121 1.41 1.63 20.36
CA ALA A 121 1.67 1.94 21.76
C ALA A 121 3.13 1.64 22.14
N ALA A 122 3.68 0.50 21.71
CA ALA A 122 5.07 0.12 21.97
C ALA A 122 6.06 1.09 21.31
N ILE A 123 5.83 1.50 20.06
CA ILE A 123 6.67 2.49 19.37
C ILE A 123 6.60 3.85 20.07
N GLY A 124 5.41 4.32 20.44
CA GLY A 124 5.22 5.57 21.16
C GLY A 124 5.92 5.59 22.52
N CYS A 125 5.75 4.53 23.32
CA CYS A 125 6.43 4.39 24.61
C CYS A 125 7.95 4.27 24.45
N GLY A 126 8.43 3.55 23.43
CA GLY A 126 9.86 3.44 23.13
C GLY A 126 10.50 4.78 22.78
N HIS A 127 9.83 5.60 21.96
CA HIS A 127 10.31 6.93 21.59
C HIS A 127 10.41 7.88 22.79
N ILE A 128 9.41 7.84 23.69
CA ILE A 128 9.41 8.63 24.92
C ILE A 128 10.54 8.20 25.86
N ALA A 129 10.77 6.89 26.01
CA ALA A 129 11.85 6.36 26.84
C ALA A 129 13.25 6.78 26.33
N VAL A 130 13.46 6.77 25.01
CA VAL A 130 14.73 7.19 24.38
C VAL A 130 14.98 8.69 24.58
N LEU A 131 13.96 9.53 24.39
CA LEU A 131 14.06 10.97 24.64
C LEU A 131 14.36 11.27 26.12
N SER A 132 13.77 10.50 27.03
CA SER A 132 14.00 10.62 28.47
C SER A 132 15.45 10.26 28.85
N LEU A 133 16.06 9.28 28.18
CA LEU A 133 17.43 8.85 28.44
C LEU A 133 18.49 9.84 27.92
N GLN A 134 18.19 10.58 26.86
CA GLN A 134 19.09 11.60 26.30
C GLN A 134 19.04 12.94 27.06
N SER A 135 18.09 13.09 27.99
CA SER A 135 17.86 14.30 28.79
C SER A 135 18.60 14.29 30.15
N ILE A 136 19.32 13.20 30.46
CA ILE A 136 20.10 12.97 31.69
C ILE A 136 21.58 12.95 31.32
#